data_AF-A0A0H3WF88-F1
#
_entry.id   AF-A0A0H3WF88-F1
#
_cell.length_a   1.000
_cell.length_b   1.000
_cell.length_c   1.000
_cell.angle_alpha   90.00
_cell.angle_beta   90.00
_cell.angle_gamma   90.00
#
_symmetry.space_group_name_H-M   'P 1'
#
loop_
_entity.id
_entity.type
_entity.pdbx_description
1 polymer ?
#
loop_
_entity_poly.entity_id
_entity_poly.type
_entity_poly.pdbx_seq_one_letter_code
_entity_poly.pdbx_strand_id
1 'polypeptide(L)' 'RSRREGRDPQKVGFYDPIKNQTCLNLPAIFYFLEKGAQPTRTVYNILRKVEFFKDKERTLS' A
#
# COMPACT_ATOMS: atom_id res chain seq x y z
N ARG A 1 6.72 -19.51 -2.18
CA ARG A 1 6.48 -18.39 -1.22
C ARG A 1 7.83 -17.83 -0.80
N SER A 2 8.07 -16.53 -0.97
CA SER A 2 9.31 -15.89 -0.50
C SER A 2 9.30 -15.69 1.02
N ARG A 3 10.47 -15.65 1.64
CA ARG A 3 10.63 -15.23 3.05
C ARG A 3 10.21 -13.75 3.20
N ARG A 4 9.85 -13.33 4.42
CA ARG A 4 9.41 -11.96 4.70
C ARG A 4 10.45 -10.90 4.29
N GLU A 5 11.72 -11.16 4.59
CA GLU A 5 12.86 -10.32 4.22
C GLU A 5 13.64 -10.91 3.03
N GLY A 6 12.99 -11.80 2.26
CA GLY A 6 13.57 -12.34 1.03
C GLY A 6 13.47 -11.35 -0.13
N ARG A 7 13.89 -11.80 -1.31
CA ARG A 7 13.78 -11.01 -2.55
C ARG A 7 12.33 -10.60 -2.82
N ASP A 8 12.10 -9.29 -2.89
CA ASP A 8 10.86 -8.69 -3.31
C ASP A 8 10.79 -8.51 -4.84
N PRO A 9 9.57 -8.49 -5.43
CA PRO A 9 9.41 -8.15 -6.85
C PRO A 9 9.79 -6.70 -7.15
N GLN A 10 9.43 -5.77 -6.26
CA GLN A 10 9.74 -4.35 -6.37
C GLN A 10 9.51 -3.63 -5.03
N LYS A 11 10.40 -2.70 -4.68
CA LYS A 11 10.24 -1.78 -3.55
C LYS A 11 9.38 -0.58 -3.97
N VAL A 12 8.23 -0.41 -3.32
CA VAL A 12 7.23 0.62 -3.68
C VAL A 12 7.13 1.78 -2.69
N GLY A 13 7.92 1.77 -1.61
CA GLY A 13 7.92 2.83 -0.61
C GLY A 13 8.59 2.44 0.69
N PHE A 14 8.42 3.27 1.72
CA PHE A 14 8.79 2.97 3.09
C PHE A 14 7.82 3.59 4.08
N TYR A 15 7.78 2.99 5.27
CA TYR A 15 7.06 3.49 6.43
C TYR A 15 7.98 3.39 7.65
N ASP A 16 8.20 4.53 8.32
CA ASP A 16 8.86 4.61 9.62
C ASP A 16 7.78 4.81 10.70
N PRO A 17 7.49 3.78 11.53
CA PRO A 17 6.49 3.89 12.59
C PRO A 17 6.92 4.77 13.76
N ILE A 18 8.24 4.96 13.99
CA ILE A 18 8.76 5.74 15.11
C ILE A 18 8.59 7.23 14.81
N LYS A 19 8.92 7.65 13.59
CA LYS A 19 8.78 9.04 13.14
C LYS A 19 7.42 9.33 12.49
N ASN A 20 6.59 8.30 12.33
CA ASN A 20 5.35 8.35 11.55
C ASN A 20 5.56 8.94 10.14
N GLN A 21 6.72 8.66 9.53
CA GLN A 21 7.07 9.15 8.19
C GLN A 21 6.76 8.08 7.15
N THR A 22 6.13 8.49 6.06
CA THR A 22 5.80 7.58 4.95
C THR A 22 6.18 8.23 3.62
N CYS A 23 6.82 7.47 2.73
CA CYS A 23 6.95 7.86 1.32
C CYS A 23 6.53 6.68 0.45
N LEU A 24 5.61 6.95 -0.50
CA LEU A 24 4.98 5.94 -1.33
C LEU A 24 5.14 6.29 -2.80
N ASN A 25 5.50 5.31 -3.61
CA ASN A 25 5.43 5.40 -5.06
C ASN A 25 4.02 4.98 -5.50
N LEU A 26 3.11 5.96 -5.56
CA LEU A 26 1.69 5.71 -5.87
C LEU A 26 1.48 5.02 -7.23
N PRO A 27 2.14 5.43 -8.34
CA PRO A 27 2.01 4.73 -9.62
C PRO A 27 2.35 3.23 -9.55
N ALA A 28 3.43 2.86 -8.86
CA ALA A 28 3.81 1.46 -8.71
C ALA A 28 2.79 0.68 -7.86
N ILE A 29 2.28 1.30 -6.79
CA ILE A 29 1.25 0.69 -5.94
C ILE A 29 -0.04 0.45 -6.74
N PHE A 30 -0.49 1.43 -7.54
CA PHE A 30 -1.66 1.27 -8.41
C PHE A 30 -1.49 0.10 -9.38
N TYR A 31 -0.34 0.01 -10.05
CA TYR A 31 -0.04 -1.10 -10.95
C TYR A 31 -0.24 -2.47 -10.28
N PHE A 32 0.28 -2.66 -9.06
CA PHE A 32 0.11 -3.94 -8.35
C PHE A 32 -1.32 -4.19 -7.90
N LEU A 33 -2.02 -3.17 -7.42
CA LEU A 33 -3.42 -3.28 -7.00
C LEU A 33 -4.34 -3.66 -8.17
N GLU A 34 -4.15 -3.04 -9.34
CA GLU A 34 -4.89 -3.38 -10.56
C GLU A 34 -4.63 -4.81 -11.04
N LYS A 35 -3.44 -5.34 -10.77
CA LYS A 35 -3.08 -6.74 -11.05
C LYS A 35 -3.56 -7.71 -9.96
N GLY A 36 -4.31 -7.23 -8.97
CA GLY A 36 -4.93 -8.06 -7.93
C GLY A 36 -4.07 -8.29 -6.70
N ALA A 37 -2.97 -7.54 -6.52
CA ALA A 37 -2.18 -7.63 -5.30
C ALA A 37 -3.02 -7.20 -4.09
N GLN A 38 -3.15 -8.09 -3.11
CA GLN A 38 -3.88 -7.81 -1.87
C GLN A 38 -2.95 -7.18 -0.83
N PRO A 39 -3.18 -5.94 -0.38
CA PRO A 39 -2.39 -5.33 0.68
C PRO A 39 -2.67 -6.03 2.02
N THR A 40 -1.67 -6.05 2.89
CA THR A 40 -1.87 -6.49 4.28
C THR A 40 -2.64 -5.41 5.06
N ARG A 41 -3.21 -5.78 6.23
CA ARG A 41 -4.02 -4.87 7.06
C ARG A 41 -3.31 -3.53 7.35
N THR A 42 -2.02 -3.57 7.71
CA THR A 42 -1.25 -2.35 8.00
C THR A 42 -1.06 -1.48 6.76
N VAL A 43 -0.72 -2.10 5.62
CA VAL A 43 -0.54 -1.38 4.35
C VAL A 43 -1.86 -0.78 3.88
N TYR A 44 -2.96 -1.53 3.98
CA TYR A 44 -4.30 -1.04 3.68
C TYR A 44 -4.66 0.21 4.51
N ASN A 45 -4.38 0.19 5.82
CA ASN A 45 -4.64 1.34 6.69
C ASN A 45 -3.77 2.55 6.32
N ILE A 46 -2.50 2.35 5.95
CA ILE A 46 -1.61 3.42 5.49
C ILE A 46 -2.17 4.05 4.21
N LEU A 47 -2.56 3.23 3.23
CA LEU A 47 -3.17 3.69 1.98
C LEU A 47 -4.48 4.43 2.24
N ARG A 48 -5.34 3.94 3.13
CA ARG A 48 -6.59 4.63 3.51
C ARG A 48 -6.31 5.99 4.17
N LYS A 49 -5.28 6.09 5.02
CA LYS A 49 -4.88 7.35 5.69
C LYS A 49 -4.41 8.41 4.72
N VAL A 50 -3.67 8.05 3.68
CA VAL A 50 -3.24 8.98 2.62
C VAL A 50 -4.35 9.29 1.61
N GLU A 51 -5.60 9.11 2.03
CA GLU A 51 -6.84 9.37 1.28
C GLU A 51 -7.03 8.55 -0.01
N PHE A 52 -6.20 7.53 -0.22
CA PHE A 52 -6.15 6.73 -1.46
C PHE A 52 -7.44 5.92 -1.76
N PHE A 53 -8.25 5.65 -0.74
CA PHE A 53 -9.48 4.86 -0.84
C PHE A 53 -10.76 5.67 -0.58
N LYS A 54 -10.67 6.99 -0.36
CA LYS A 54 -11.85 7.80 0.02
C LYS A 54 -12.96 7.80 -1.03
N ASP A 55 -12.64 7.60 -2.31
CA ASP A 55 -13.62 7.64 -3.40
C ASP A 55 -14.37 6.32 -3.62
N LYS A 56 -13.79 5.17 -3.25
CA LYS A 56 -14.42 3.85 -3.46
C LYS A 56 -15.45 3.47 -2.41
N GLU A 57 -15.40 4.06 -1.21
CA GLU A 57 -16.41 3.80 -0.16
C GLU A 57 -17.68 4.66 -0.31
N ARG A 58 -17.59 5.82 -1.00
CA ARG A 58 -18.74 6.70 -1.27
C ARG A 58 -19.67 6.22 -2.38
N THR A 59 -19.19 5.33 -3.25
CA THR A 59 -19.93 4.82 -4.42
C THR A 59 -20.60 3.47 -4.15
N LEU A 60 -20.43 2.91 -2.96
CA LEU A 60 -21.04 1.66 -2.50
C LEU A 60 -22.10 1.89 -1.40
N SER A 61 -22.51 3.14 -1.15
CA SER A 61 -23.60 3.50 -0.23
C SER A 61 -24.89 3.81 -0.98
#